data_AF-A0A3B8NFX1-F1
#
_entry.id   AF-A0A3B8NFX1-F1
#
_cell.length_a   1.000
_cell.length_b   1.000
_cell.length_c   1.000
_cell.angle_alpha   90.00
_cell.angle_beta   90.00
_cell.angle_gamma   90.00
#
_symmetry.space_group_name_H-M   'P 1'
#
loop_
_entity.id
_entity.type
_entity.pdbx_description
1 polymer ?
#
loop_
_entity_poly.entity_id
_entity_poly.type
_entity_poly.pdbx_seq_one_letter_code
_entity_poly.pdbx_strand_id
1 'polypeptide(L)' 'MNIVLPINKTHPLKRVYVSAFACGGVSSGDLDGDGLVDLFIANGPGQNRLYINKGNFKFDDYTETAKLGGG' A
#
# COMPACT_ATOMS: atom_id res chain seq x y z
N MET A 1 -4.20 27.49 -13.85
CA MET A 1 -4.93 26.67 -12.87
C MET A 1 -4.20 26.82 -11.54
N ASN A 2 -4.74 27.58 -10.59
CA ASN A 2 -4.13 27.77 -9.26
C ASN A 2 -4.72 26.74 -8.30
N ILE A 3 -3.93 25.74 -7.92
CA ILE A 3 -4.30 24.79 -6.87
C ILE A 3 -3.67 25.29 -5.58
N VAL A 4 -4.49 25.69 -4.61
CA VAL A 4 -4.07 26.00 -3.24
C VAL A 4 -4.44 24.81 -2.38
N LEU A 5 -3.46 24.17 -1.74
CA LEU A 5 -3.67 23.09 -0.78
C LEU A 5 -3.71 23.67 0.65
N PRO A 6 -4.90 23.89 1.25
CA PRO A 6 -5.00 24.46 2.59
C PRO A 6 -4.47 23.48 3.64
N ILE A 7 -3.65 23.97 4.57
CA ILE A 7 -3.08 23.17 5.67
C ILE A 7 -4.18 22.91 6.70
N ASN A 8 -4.55 21.64 6.88
CA ASN A 8 -5.40 21.21 7.98
C ASN A 8 -4.58 21.08 9.28
N LYS A 9 -4.74 22.05 10.20
CA LYS A 9 -3.97 22.13 11.46
C LYS A 9 -4.49 21.23 12.58
N THR A 10 -5.69 20.65 12.44
CA THR A 10 -6.33 19.85 13.49
C THR A 10 -6.12 18.34 13.31
N HIS A 11 -5.53 17.92 12.18
CA HIS A 11 -5.24 16.51 11.92
C HIS A 11 -4.18 15.96 12.91
N PRO A 12 -4.37 14.76 13.47
CA PRO A 12 -3.44 14.17 14.44
C PRO A 12 -2.03 13.96 13.84
N LEU A 13 -1.92 13.79 12.53
CA LEU A 13 -0.66 13.75 11.78
C LEU A 13 -0.49 15.06 10.99
N LYS A 14 -0.12 16.13 11.68
CA LYS A 14 0.18 17.44 11.08
C LYS A 14 1.64 17.52 10.61
N ARG A 15 1.95 16.88 9.48
CA ARG A 15 3.22 17.04 8.76
C ARG A 15 2.90 17.51 7.34
N VAL A 16 3.72 18.41 6.80
CA VAL A 16 3.62 18.82 5.40
C VAL A 16 3.99 17.61 4.55
N TYR A 17 3.00 16.83 4.10
CA TYR A 17 3.22 15.91 3.01
C TYR A 17 3.38 16.76 1.76
N VAL A 18 4.59 16.80 1.20
CA VAL A 18 4.71 16.99 -0.24
C VAL A 18 4.03 15.76 -0.84
N SER A 19 2.72 15.85 -1.06
CA SER A 19 1.90 14.77 -1.64
C SER A 19 2.28 14.48 -3.11
N ALA A 20 3.23 15.23 -3.66
CA ALA A 20 3.66 15.12 -5.05
C ALA A 20 4.57 13.91 -5.33
N PHE A 21 5.11 13.20 -4.32
CA PHE A 21 6.03 12.07 -4.54
C PHE A 21 5.85 10.91 -3.56
N ALA A 22 4.61 10.59 -3.16
CA ALA A 22 4.35 9.31 -2.51
C ALA A 22 4.38 8.21 -3.58
N CYS A 23 5.58 7.87 -4.06
CA CYS A 23 5.80 6.82 -5.05
C CYS A 23 5.40 5.48 -4.41
N GLY A 24 4.23 4.97 -4.80
CA GLY A 24 3.89 3.59 -4.53
C GLY A 24 4.70 2.64 -5.41
N GLY A 25 4.64 1.36 -5.11
CA GLY A 25 5.30 0.31 -5.88
C GLY A 25 4.54 -0.99 -5.81
N VAL A 26 4.78 -1.85 -6.80
CA VAL A 26 4.32 -3.23 -6.81
C VAL A 26 5.52 -4.13 -6.99
N SER A 27 5.56 -5.21 -6.21
CA SER A 27 6.45 -6.34 -6.43
C SER A 27 5.64 -7.61 -6.54
N SER A 28 6.09 -8.51 -7.40
CA SER A 28 5.45 -9.81 -7.64
C SER A 28 6.47 -10.93 -7.43
N GLY A 29 6.04 -12.03 -6.81
CA GLY A 29 6.86 -13.21 -6.56
C GLY A 29 6.06 -14.31 -5.88
N ASP A 30 6.60 -15.51 -5.82
CA ASP A 30 6.00 -16.64 -5.10
C ASP A 30 6.48 -16.58 -3.65
N LEU A 31 5.65 -16.06 -2.75
CA LEU A 31 6.03 -15.79 -1.36
C LEU A 31 5.73 -16.97 -0.45
N ASP A 32 4.63 -17.69 -0.68
CA ASP A 32 4.22 -18.84 0.13
C ASP A 32 4.70 -20.21 -0.42
N GLY A 33 5.32 -20.21 -1.60
CA GLY A 33 5.98 -21.37 -2.20
C GLY A 33 5.01 -22.33 -2.90
N ASP A 34 3.80 -21.87 -3.24
CA ASP A 34 2.79 -22.69 -3.91
C ASP A 34 2.91 -22.69 -5.45
N GLY A 35 3.88 -21.95 -5.99
CA GLY A 35 4.13 -21.81 -7.41
C GLY A 35 3.25 -20.78 -8.12
N LEU A 36 2.38 -20.08 -7.38
CA LEU A 36 1.58 -18.96 -7.87
C LEU A 36 2.26 -17.63 -7.54
N VAL A 37 1.95 -16.60 -8.33
CA VAL A 37 2.52 -15.26 -8.15
C VAL A 37 1.66 -14.46 -7.18
N ASP A 38 2.25 -14.07 -6.06
CA ASP A 38 1.70 -13.16 -5.06
C ASP A 38 2.06 -11.69 -5.37
N LEU A 39 1.36 -10.77 -4.71
CA LEU A 39 1.53 -9.33 -4.93
C LEU A 39 1.73 -8.60 -3.60
N PHE A 40 2.77 -7.77 -3.54
CA PHE A 40 2.95 -6.78 -2.50
C PHE A 40 2.83 -5.37 -3.09
N ILE A 41 2.01 -4.54 -2.44
CA ILE A 41 1.75 -3.15 -2.82
C ILE A 41 2.33 -2.25 -1.73
N ALA A 42 3.43 -1.58 -2.06
CA ALA A 42 3.96 -0.48 -1.27
C ALA A 42 3.11 0.75 -1.56
N ASN A 43 2.28 1.16 -0.62
CA ASN A 43 1.36 2.27 -0.81
C ASN A 43 1.94 3.51 -0.15
N GLY A 44 2.10 4.59 -0.92
CA GLY A 44 2.79 5.78 -0.43
C GLY A 44 1.97 6.52 0.66
N PRO A 45 0.79 7.07 0.33
CA PRO A 45 -0.04 7.82 1.28
C PRO A 45 -1.08 6.95 2.02
N GLY A 46 -1.06 5.63 1.83
CA GLY A 46 -2.03 4.68 2.39
C GLY A 46 -1.36 3.44 2.98
N GLN A 47 -2.17 2.48 3.44
CA GLN A 47 -1.64 1.22 3.98
C GLN A 47 -1.04 0.36 2.86
N ASN A 48 0.11 -0.26 3.13
CA ASN A 48 0.64 -1.32 2.27
C ASN A 48 -0.34 -2.50 2.22
N ARG A 49 -0.24 -3.31 1.17
CA ARG A 49 -1.06 -4.52 1.02
C ARG A 49 -0.21 -5.72 0.63
N LEU A 50 -0.55 -6.88 1.17
CA LEU A 50 -0.03 -8.17 0.74
C LEU A 50 -1.20 -9.06 0.31
N TYR A 51 -1.15 -9.55 -0.92
CA TYR A 51 -2.15 -10.43 -1.50
C TYR A 51 -1.51 -11.77 -1.86
N ILE A 52 -2.02 -12.85 -1.27
CA ILE A 52 -1.61 -14.22 -1.59
C ILE A 52 -2.55 -14.81 -2.63
N ASN A 53 -2.00 -15.28 -3.73
CA ASN A 53 -2.74 -15.85 -4.84
C ASN A 53 -3.28 -17.23 -4.48
N LYS A 54 -4.55 -17.50 -4.79
CA LYS A 54 -5.21 -18.79 -4.58
C LYS A 54 -5.64 -19.45 -5.90
N GLY A 55 -5.08 -18.96 -7.00
CA GLY A 55 -5.41 -19.36 -8.36
C GLY A 55 -6.69 -18.70 -8.86
N ASN A 56 -6.93 -18.81 -10.17
CA ASN A 56 -8.13 -18.28 -10.83
C ASN A 56 -8.37 -16.78 -10.56
N PHE A 57 -7.30 -15.99 -10.46
CA PHE A 57 -7.33 -14.56 -10.12
C PHE A 57 -8.04 -14.24 -8.80
N LYS A 58 -8.04 -15.16 -7.84
CA LYS A 58 -8.51 -14.94 -6.47
C LYS A 58 -7.31 -14.71 -5.56
N PHE A 59 -7.46 -13.76 -4.65
CA PHE A 59 -6.40 -13.36 -3.73
C PHE A 59 -6.96 -13.18 -2.33
N ASP A 60 -6.21 -13.69 -1.35
CA ASP A 60 -6.48 -13.44 0.07
C ASP A 60 -5.66 -12.22 0.52
N ASP A 61 -6.28 -11.30 1.27
CA ASP A 61 -5.57 -10.19 1.91
C ASP A 61 -4.87 -10.69 3.17
N TYR A 62 -3.54 -10.79 3.11
CA TYR A 62 -2.69 -11.20 4.22
C TYR A 62 -2.04 -10.02 4.96
N THR A 63 -2.46 -8.79 4.66
CA THR A 63 -1.84 -7.57 5.19
C THR A 63 -1.79 -7.54 6.72
N GLU A 64 -2.89 -7.90 7.39
CA GLU A 64 -2.94 -7.91 8.86
C GLU A 64 -2.13 -9.06 9.44
N THR A 65 -2.27 -10.26 8.88
CA THR A 65 -1.54 -11.47 9.29
C THR A 65 -0.02 -11.24 9.22
N ALA A 66 0.44 -10.59 8.15
CA ALA A 66 1.85 -10.24 7.95
C ALA A 66 2.29 -8.97 8.69
N LYS A 67 1.36 -8.28 9.39
CA LYS A 67 1.59 -7.01 10.10
C LYS A 67 2.13 -5.90 9.19
N LEU A 68 1.67 -5.89 7.94
CA LEU A 68 2.09 -4.94 6.90
C LEU A 68 1.15 -3.74 6.75
N GLY A 69 0.08 -3.64 7.55
CA GLY A 69 -0.89 -2.53 7.47
C GLY A 69 -0.36 -1.13 7.83
N GLY A 70 0.93 -0.99 8.10
CA GLY A 70 1.58 0.31 8.34
C GLY A 70 1.96 1.04 7.05
N GLY A 71 2.07 2.36 7.14
CA GLY A 71 2.47 3.30 6.09
C GLY A 71 2.51 4.72 6.66
#